data_AF-A0A7S4J398-F1
#
_entry.id   AF-A0A7S4J398-F1
#
_cell.length_a   1.000
_cell.length_b   1.000
_cell.length_c   1.000
_cell.angle_alpha   90.00
_cell.angle_beta   90.00
_cell.angle_gamma   90.00
#
_symmetry.space_group_name_H-M   'P 1'
#
loop_
_entity.id
_entity.type
_entity.pdbx_description
1 polymer ?
#
loop_
_entity_poly.entity_id
_entity_poly.type
_entity_poly.pdbx_seq_one_letter_code
_entity_poly.pdbx_strand_id
1 'polypeptide(L)'
;AEMSEREVNTERFSYLSIGNTHNQGGWPKDIDATEKDQTARYKKKVEKDEDYIRQVKNLADACEQSLMQNYAIDIYQEYFSGEYADHSSEPPSAKTLTVFKDPSEIKRTVADISWYPDGGRKIAAAFSVMQFQDWRMEKMSQKSYIWDINNPNTPEFELVPSSPLCSLEYNPKDPHGLVGGSYN
;
A
#
# COMPACT_ATOMS: atom_id res chain seq x y z
N ALA A 1 90.46 27.85 65.12
CA ALA A 1 89.02 27.78 65.45
C ALA A 1 88.26 27.58 64.14
N GLU A 2 87.25 26.74 64.17
CA GLU A 2 86.62 26.03 63.04
C GLU A 2 86.13 26.91 61.88
N MET A 3 86.36 26.47 60.64
CA MET A 3 85.56 26.91 59.50
C MET A 3 84.34 25.99 59.40
N SER A 4 83.14 26.58 59.53
CA SER A 4 81.85 25.88 59.43
C SER A 4 81.45 25.71 57.97
N GLU A 5 81.64 24.53 57.40
CA GLU A 5 81.11 24.13 56.10
C GLU A 5 79.69 23.56 56.29
N ARG A 6 78.74 23.93 55.41
CA ARG A 6 77.37 23.37 55.42
C ARG A 6 76.98 22.95 54.02
N GLU A 7 76.69 21.65 53.87
CA GLU A 7 76.15 21.07 52.64
C GLU A 7 74.62 21.17 52.65
N VAL A 8 74.03 21.67 51.56
CA VAL A 8 72.57 21.80 51.42
C VAL A 8 72.16 21.19 50.08
N ASN A 9 71.31 20.17 50.15
CA ASN A 9 70.68 19.57 48.98
C ASN A 9 69.34 20.26 48.73
N THR A 10 69.17 20.84 47.54
CA THR A 10 67.88 21.36 47.08
C THR A 10 67.12 20.28 46.33
N GLU A 11 65.82 20.16 46.60
CA GLU A 11 64.95 19.25 45.87
C GLU A 11 64.86 19.65 44.39
N ARG A 12 64.90 18.65 43.51
CA ARG A 12 64.85 18.89 42.06
C ARG A 12 63.42 19.18 41.64
N PHE A 13 63.14 20.46 41.37
CA PHE A 13 61.87 20.86 40.76
C PHE A 13 61.88 20.61 39.25
N SER A 14 60.79 20.04 38.74
CA SER A 14 60.52 19.93 37.31
C SER A 14 59.69 21.14 36.85
N TYR A 15 60.22 21.89 35.89
CA TYR A 15 59.47 22.94 35.23
C TYR A 15 58.83 22.40 33.96
N LEU A 16 57.55 22.70 33.74
CA LEU A 16 56.85 22.43 32.50
C LEU A 16 56.75 23.72 31.70
N SER A 17 57.46 23.79 30.56
CA SER A 17 57.32 24.90 29.62
C SER A 17 56.06 24.69 28.80
N ILE A 18 54.98 25.40 29.14
CA ILE A 18 53.72 25.37 28.39
C ILE A 18 53.73 26.52 27.39
N GLY A 19 53.64 26.21 26.09
CA GLY A 19 53.45 27.18 25.02
C GLY A 19 52.07 27.01 24.38
N ASN A 20 51.42 28.11 24.02
CA ASN A 20 50.16 28.09 23.27
C ASN A 20 50.45 28.30 21.78
N THR A 21 49.95 27.40 20.93
CA THR A 21 50.04 27.54 19.47
C THR A 21 48.67 27.95 18.92
N HIS A 22 48.55 29.18 18.42
CA HIS A 22 47.33 29.67 17.80
C HIS A 22 47.30 29.30 16.31
N ASN A 23 46.51 28.27 15.96
CA ASN A 23 46.32 27.82 14.57
C ASN A 23 45.19 28.61 13.89
N GLN A 24 45.31 29.94 13.76
CA GLN A 24 44.42 30.70 12.88
C GLN A 24 45.21 31.36 11.75
N GLY A 25 44.94 30.92 10.52
CA GLY A 25 45.33 31.65 9.31
C GLY A 25 46.07 30.82 8.27
N GLY A 26 45.88 31.22 7.00
CA GLY A 26 46.73 30.91 5.85
C GLY A 26 47.24 32.19 5.17
N TRP A 27 47.26 33.30 5.93
CA TRP A 27 47.72 34.60 5.45
C TRP A 27 49.26 34.64 5.35
N PRO A 28 49.82 35.36 4.37
CA PRO A 28 51.26 35.59 4.31
C PRO A 28 51.81 36.21 5.59
N LYS A 29 53.09 35.95 5.88
CA LYS A 29 53.77 36.36 7.13
C LYS A 29 53.69 37.86 7.43
N ASP A 30 53.54 38.69 6.41
CA ASP A 30 53.55 40.15 6.52
C ASP A 30 52.14 40.76 6.68
N ILE A 31 51.11 39.93 6.85
CA ILE A 31 49.71 40.37 6.94
C ILE A 31 49.12 39.92 8.27
N ASP A 32 48.70 40.89 9.06
CA ASP A 32 47.95 40.63 10.28
C ASP A 32 46.50 40.28 9.93
N ALA A 33 46.10 39.05 10.22
CA ALA A 33 44.77 38.52 10.00
C ALA A 33 43.70 39.20 10.88
N THR A 34 44.09 39.76 12.02
CA THR A 34 43.20 40.46 12.94
C THR A 34 42.87 41.88 12.46
N GLU A 35 43.71 42.43 11.57
CA GLU A 35 43.52 43.74 11.00
C GLU A 35 42.77 43.67 9.66
N LYS A 36 41.53 44.17 9.66
CA LYS A 36 40.63 44.14 8.50
C LYS A 36 41.16 44.93 7.30
N ASP A 37 41.87 46.02 7.54
CA ASP A 37 42.43 46.85 6.47
C ASP A 37 43.58 46.16 5.75
N GLN A 38 44.45 45.45 6.48
CA GLN A 38 45.54 44.69 5.89
C GLN A 38 45.02 43.53 5.03
N THR A 39 44.07 42.76 5.56
CA THR A 39 43.46 41.63 4.83
C THR A 39 42.66 42.09 3.59
N ALA A 40 41.90 43.19 3.70
CA ALA A 40 41.13 43.74 2.57
C ALA A 40 42.05 44.31 1.47
N ARG A 41 43.14 44.99 1.84
CA ARG A 41 44.13 45.49 0.87
C ARG A 41 44.81 44.35 0.13
N TYR A 42 45.18 43.28 0.84
CA TYR A 42 45.79 42.12 0.21
C TYR A 42 44.84 41.41 -0.75
N LYS A 43 43.57 41.15 -0.34
CA LYS A 43 42.56 40.56 -1.26
C LYS A 43 42.40 41.39 -2.53
N LYS A 44 42.23 42.71 -2.40
CA LYS A 44 42.13 43.63 -3.55
C LYS A 44 43.37 43.63 -4.43
N LYS A 45 44.56 43.41 -3.87
CA LYS A 45 45.81 43.30 -4.65
C LYS A 45 45.79 42.02 -5.49
N VAL A 46 45.43 40.89 -4.88
CA VAL A 46 45.36 39.59 -5.58
C VAL A 46 44.24 39.59 -6.63
N GLU A 47 43.07 40.13 -6.32
CA GLU A 47 41.91 40.18 -7.23
C GLU A 47 42.12 41.05 -8.47
N LYS A 48 43.10 41.96 -8.44
CA LYS A 48 43.48 42.82 -9.58
C LYS A 48 44.57 42.22 -10.46
N ASP A 49 45.18 41.12 -10.04
CA ASP A 49 46.21 40.44 -10.82
C ASP A 49 45.58 39.85 -12.09
N GLU A 50 46.17 40.13 -13.25
CA GLU A 50 45.63 39.65 -14.53
C GLU A 50 45.69 38.13 -14.64
N ASP A 51 46.69 37.49 -14.04
CA ASP A 51 46.78 36.03 -14.01
C ASP A 51 45.68 35.42 -13.15
N TYR A 52 45.36 36.05 -12.02
CA TYR A 52 44.22 35.65 -11.18
C TYR A 52 42.91 35.73 -11.97
N ILE A 53 42.64 36.87 -12.60
CA ILE A 53 41.41 37.08 -13.38
C ILE A 53 41.30 36.06 -14.50
N ARG A 54 42.40 35.82 -15.23
CA ARG A 54 42.46 34.85 -16.33
C ARG A 54 42.21 33.43 -15.84
N GLN A 55 42.84 33.01 -14.75
CA GLN A 55 42.66 31.66 -14.20
C GLN A 55 41.24 31.43 -13.68
N VAL A 56 40.67 32.41 -12.96
CA VAL A 56 39.29 32.34 -12.47
C VAL A 56 38.32 32.21 -13.63
N LYS A 57 38.48 33.01 -14.69
CA LYS A 57 37.64 32.92 -15.88
C LYS A 57 37.74 31.55 -16.56
N ASN A 58 38.96 31.06 -16.79
CA ASN A 58 39.17 29.74 -17.40
C ASN A 58 38.52 28.61 -16.59
N LEU A 59 38.57 28.69 -15.25
CA LEU A 59 37.93 27.72 -14.39
C LEU A 59 36.39 27.84 -14.43
N ALA A 60 35.87 29.07 -14.46
CA ALA A 60 34.44 29.31 -14.59
C ALA A 60 33.89 28.72 -15.90
N ASP A 61 34.55 28.98 -17.03
CA ASP A 61 34.18 28.44 -18.34
C ASP A 61 34.22 26.90 -18.35
N ALA A 62 35.22 26.30 -17.68
CA ALA A 62 35.31 24.84 -17.55
C ALA A 62 34.21 24.24 -16.65
N CYS A 63 33.89 24.89 -15.52
CA CYS A 63 32.83 24.46 -14.62
C CYS A 63 31.43 24.65 -15.21
N GLU A 64 31.22 25.67 -16.04
CA GLU A 64 29.93 25.95 -16.68
C GLU A 64 29.47 24.75 -17.51
N GLN A 65 30.37 24.08 -18.23
CA GLN A 65 30.03 22.88 -19.00
C GLN A 65 29.48 21.76 -18.10
N SER A 66 30.15 21.48 -16.98
CA SER A 66 29.70 20.46 -16.03
C SER A 66 28.37 20.84 -15.37
N LEU A 67 28.16 22.14 -15.10
CA LEU A 67 26.90 22.63 -14.54
C LEU A 67 25.74 22.43 -15.52
N MET A 68 25.93 22.83 -16.78
CA MET A 68 24.91 22.67 -17.82
C MET A 68 24.59 21.19 -18.08
N GLN A 69 25.58 20.31 -17.97
CA GLN A 69 25.38 18.87 -18.10
C GLN A 69 24.51 18.30 -16.96
N ASN A 70 24.74 18.73 -15.71
CA ASN A 70 23.91 18.33 -14.58
C ASN A 70 22.47 18.84 -14.70
N TYR A 71 22.26 20.01 -15.31
CA TYR A 71 20.92 20.54 -15.57
C TYR A 71 20.20 19.88 -16.75
N ALA A 72 20.94 19.33 -17.72
CA ALA A 72 20.34 18.76 -18.92
C ALA A 72 19.46 17.54 -18.58
N ILE A 73 19.93 16.67 -17.69
CA ILE A 73 19.21 15.48 -17.23
C ILE A 73 19.61 15.20 -15.78
N ASP A 74 18.61 15.08 -14.90
CA ASP A 74 18.83 14.57 -13.56
C ASP A 74 19.01 13.05 -13.59
N ILE A 75 20.26 12.62 -13.58
CA ILE A 75 20.63 11.19 -13.57
C ILE A 75 20.33 10.49 -12.24
N TYR A 76 19.98 11.25 -11.19
CA TYR A 76 19.67 10.73 -9.87
C TYR A 76 18.16 10.67 -9.62
N GLN A 77 17.33 11.10 -10.58
CA GLN A 77 15.89 11.05 -10.46
C GLN A 77 15.38 9.59 -10.49
N GLU A 78 14.68 9.21 -9.43
CA GLU A 78 13.97 7.93 -9.34
C GLU A 78 12.53 8.10 -9.86
N TYR A 79 12.24 7.48 -11.02
CA TYR A 79 10.91 7.47 -11.62
C TYR A 79 9.98 6.54 -10.84
N PHE A 80 8.71 6.95 -10.70
CA PHE A 80 7.66 6.17 -10.01
C PHE A 80 7.96 5.87 -8.53
N SER A 81 8.81 6.69 -7.88
CA SER A 81 9.07 6.57 -6.45
C SER A 81 7.78 6.79 -5.65
N GLY A 82 7.42 5.81 -4.84
CA GLY A 82 6.18 5.82 -4.06
C GLY A 82 4.92 5.38 -4.81
N GLU A 83 5.01 5.04 -6.10
CA GLU A 83 3.90 4.40 -6.82
C GLU A 83 3.94 2.88 -6.64
N TYR A 84 2.77 2.28 -6.43
CA TYR A 84 2.61 0.83 -6.44
C TYR A 84 1.85 0.45 -7.70
N ALA A 85 2.49 -0.31 -8.59
CA ALA A 85 1.84 -0.82 -9.79
C ALA A 85 0.79 -1.87 -9.41
N ASP A 86 -0.48 -1.50 -9.42
CA ASP A 86 -1.59 -2.44 -9.29
C ASP A 86 -1.99 -2.96 -10.67
N HIS A 87 -1.42 -4.11 -11.04
CA HIS A 87 -1.82 -4.86 -12.22
C HIS A 87 -2.68 -6.04 -11.78
N SER A 88 -3.93 -5.78 -11.39
CA SER A 88 -4.88 -6.84 -11.11
C SER A 88 -5.57 -7.30 -12.40
N SER A 89 -5.24 -8.51 -12.85
CA SER A 89 -6.07 -9.28 -13.79
C SER A 89 -6.72 -10.43 -13.02
N GLU A 90 -7.78 -10.13 -12.27
CA GLU A 90 -8.54 -11.15 -11.56
C GLU A 90 -9.34 -12.02 -12.53
N PRO A 91 -9.02 -13.33 -12.66
CA PRO A 91 -9.85 -14.24 -13.44
C PRO A 91 -11.20 -14.46 -12.73
N PRO A 92 -12.28 -14.78 -13.49
CA PRO A 92 -13.57 -15.06 -12.88
C PRO A 92 -13.48 -16.24 -11.91
N SER A 93 -13.93 -16.03 -10.67
CA SER A 93 -13.98 -17.04 -9.62
C SER A 93 -15.43 -17.30 -9.21
N ALA A 94 -15.81 -18.58 -9.10
CA ALA A 94 -17.11 -18.99 -8.59
C ALA A 94 -16.90 -19.92 -7.38
N LYS A 95 -17.63 -19.67 -6.30
CA LYS A 95 -17.63 -20.50 -5.09
C LYS A 95 -19.06 -20.83 -4.70
N THR A 96 -19.35 -22.10 -4.48
CA THR A 96 -20.62 -22.55 -3.92
C THR A 96 -20.62 -22.29 -2.42
N LEU A 97 -21.51 -21.40 -1.95
CA LEU A 97 -21.63 -21.08 -0.53
C LEU A 97 -22.46 -22.13 0.22
N THR A 98 -23.63 -22.47 -0.31
CA THR A 98 -24.58 -23.41 0.27
C THR A 98 -25.26 -24.25 -0.81
N VAL A 99 -25.81 -25.40 -0.41
CA VAL A 99 -26.56 -26.31 -1.29
C VAL A 99 -27.90 -26.62 -0.63
N PHE A 100 -28.99 -26.14 -1.24
CA PHE A 100 -30.35 -26.45 -0.82
C PHE A 100 -30.83 -27.74 -1.49
N LYS A 101 -31.26 -28.73 -0.71
CA LYS A 101 -31.62 -30.06 -1.21
C LYS A 101 -33.09 -30.35 -0.98
N ASP A 102 -33.76 -30.93 -1.97
CA ASP A 102 -35.15 -31.40 -1.84
C ASP A 102 -35.26 -32.41 -0.67
N PRO A 103 -36.12 -32.15 0.34
CA PRO A 103 -36.38 -33.10 1.43
C PRO A 103 -37.16 -34.35 1.00
N SER A 104 -37.77 -34.36 -0.18
CA SER A 104 -38.52 -35.51 -0.70
C SER A 104 -37.64 -36.74 -0.93
N GLU A 105 -38.10 -37.92 -0.51
CA GLU A 105 -37.40 -39.20 -0.77
C GLU A 105 -37.30 -39.50 -2.27
N ILE A 106 -38.34 -39.16 -3.03
CA ILE A 106 -38.34 -39.29 -4.48
C ILE A 106 -37.61 -38.09 -5.08
N LYS A 107 -36.57 -38.38 -5.87
CA LYS A 107 -35.76 -37.38 -6.56
C LYS A 107 -36.58 -36.66 -7.63
N ARG A 108 -36.77 -35.36 -7.41
CA ARG A 108 -37.40 -34.41 -8.34
C ARG A 108 -36.36 -33.41 -8.84
N THR A 109 -36.63 -32.80 -9.99
CA THR A 109 -35.79 -31.72 -10.53
C THR A 109 -36.33 -30.37 -10.07
N VAL A 110 -35.44 -29.40 -9.89
CA VAL A 110 -35.86 -28.01 -9.74
C VAL A 110 -36.30 -27.51 -11.12
N ALA A 111 -37.57 -27.15 -11.25
CA ALA A 111 -38.15 -26.67 -12.50
C ALA A 111 -37.95 -25.15 -12.66
N ASP A 112 -37.98 -24.43 -11.54
CA ASP A 112 -37.84 -22.97 -11.53
C ASP A 112 -37.37 -22.47 -10.16
N ILE A 113 -36.75 -21.30 -10.15
CA ILE A 113 -36.20 -20.64 -8.96
C ILE A 113 -36.52 -19.14 -9.03
N SER A 114 -37.11 -18.61 -7.96
CA SER A 114 -37.36 -17.17 -7.83
C SER A 114 -36.76 -16.62 -6.53
N TRP A 115 -36.14 -15.45 -6.64
CA TRP A 115 -35.48 -14.77 -5.54
C TRP A 115 -36.45 -13.85 -4.82
N TYR A 116 -36.36 -13.85 -3.49
CA TYR A 116 -37.12 -12.90 -2.67
C TYR A 116 -36.66 -11.46 -2.97
N PRO A 117 -37.58 -10.54 -3.35
CA PRO A 117 -37.21 -9.25 -3.95
C PRO A 117 -36.57 -8.28 -2.96
N ASP A 118 -36.80 -8.45 -1.66
CA ASP A 118 -36.23 -7.61 -0.60
C ASP A 118 -34.95 -8.24 -0.02
N GLY A 119 -33.81 -7.91 -0.64
CA GLY A 119 -32.48 -8.27 -0.16
C GLY A 119 -32.04 -9.72 -0.40
N GLY A 120 -32.77 -10.48 -1.22
CA GLY A 120 -32.34 -11.80 -1.71
C GLY A 120 -32.10 -12.85 -0.62
N ARG A 121 -32.60 -12.65 0.60
CA ARG A 121 -32.32 -13.52 1.76
C ARG A 121 -32.92 -14.91 1.64
N LYS A 122 -33.90 -15.06 0.76
CA LYS A 122 -34.68 -16.28 0.58
C LYS A 122 -34.81 -16.62 -0.89
N ILE A 123 -34.95 -17.90 -1.15
CA ILE A 123 -35.09 -18.45 -2.48
C ILE A 123 -36.26 -19.43 -2.51
N ALA A 124 -37.22 -19.19 -3.39
CA ALA A 124 -38.29 -20.14 -3.67
C ALA A 124 -37.81 -21.08 -4.79
N ALA A 125 -38.02 -22.38 -4.61
CA ALA A 125 -37.66 -23.40 -5.60
C ALA A 125 -38.87 -24.29 -5.89
N ALA A 126 -39.27 -24.34 -7.16
CA ALA A 126 -40.32 -25.22 -7.66
C ALA A 126 -39.73 -26.59 -7.96
N PHE A 127 -40.29 -27.65 -7.37
CA PHE A 127 -39.86 -29.01 -7.61
C PHE A 127 -40.91 -29.79 -8.39
N SER A 128 -40.54 -30.30 -9.57
CA SER A 128 -41.41 -31.18 -10.36
C SER A 128 -40.61 -32.17 -11.20
N VAL A 129 -41.30 -33.17 -11.75
CA VAL A 129 -40.75 -34.06 -12.77
C VAL A 129 -41.46 -33.71 -14.07
N MET A 130 -40.73 -33.07 -14.99
CA MET A 130 -41.32 -32.61 -16.26
C MET A 130 -41.42 -33.71 -17.32
N GLN A 131 -40.79 -34.87 -17.07
CA GLN A 131 -40.84 -36.00 -17.98
C GLN A 131 -42.21 -36.69 -17.89
N PHE A 132 -43.00 -36.54 -18.95
CA PHE A 132 -44.32 -37.16 -19.05
C PHE A 132 -44.22 -38.70 -19.00
N GLN A 133 -45.18 -39.34 -18.31
CA GLN A 133 -45.23 -40.80 -18.06
C GLN A 133 -44.08 -41.36 -17.22
N ASP A 134 -43.33 -40.51 -16.51
CA ASP A 134 -42.37 -41.00 -15.54
C ASP A 134 -43.08 -41.67 -14.35
N TRP A 135 -42.65 -42.87 -13.99
CA TRP A 135 -43.23 -43.64 -12.87
C TRP A 135 -43.20 -42.87 -11.53
N ARG A 136 -42.29 -41.92 -11.37
CA ARG A 136 -42.19 -41.07 -10.18
C ARG A 136 -43.39 -40.16 -10.02
N MET A 137 -44.11 -39.82 -11.09
CA MET A 137 -45.23 -38.87 -11.06
C MET A 137 -46.38 -39.33 -10.16
N GLU A 138 -46.61 -40.64 -10.05
CA GLU A 138 -47.67 -41.20 -9.20
C GLU A 138 -47.35 -41.13 -7.71
N LYS A 139 -46.06 -41.10 -7.36
CA LYS A 139 -45.58 -41.20 -5.97
C LYS A 139 -44.92 -39.92 -5.47
N MET A 140 -44.61 -38.97 -6.36
CA MET A 140 -43.90 -37.75 -6.01
C MET A 140 -44.72 -36.81 -5.14
N SER A 141 -44.04 -36.12 -4.22
CA SER A 141 -44.64 -35.01 -3.50
C SER A 141 -44.98 -33.87 -4.47
N GLN A 142 -46.08 -33.16 -4.22
CA GLN A 142 -46.43 -31.92 -4.94
C GLN A 142 -45.80 -30.69 -4.27
N LYS A 143 -45.19 -30.86 -3.10
CA LYS A 143 -44.67 -29.76 -2.29
C LYS A 143 -43.45 -29.09 -2.92
N SER A 144 -43.45 -27.78 -2.97
CA SER A 144 -42.29 -26.95 -3.28
C SER A 144 -41.84 -26.18 -2.03
N TYR A 145 -40.68 -25.54 -2.05
CA TYR A 145 -40.09 -25.02 -0.81
C TYR A 145 -39.47 -23.64 -0.97
N ILE A 146 -39.48 -22.88 0.12
CA ILE A 146 -38.74 -21.63 0.26
C ILE A 146 -37.61 -21.87 1.27
N TRP A 147 -36.39 -21.50 0.88
CA TRP A 147 -35.19 -21.64 1.70
C TRP A 147 -34.68 -20.28 2.14
N ASP A 148 -34.20 -20.19 3.39
CA ASP A 148 -33.40 -19.07 3.88
C ASP A 148 -31.92 -19.35 3.59
N ILE A 149 -31.20 -18.38 3.05
CA ILE A 149 -29.75 -18.49 2.82
C ILE A 149 -28.99 -18.82 4.10
N ASN A 150 -29.42 -18.28 5.23
CA ASN A 150 -28.72 -18.42 6.51
C ASN A 150 -28.93 -19.81 7.14
N ASN A 151 -29.98 -20.53 6.74
CA ASN A 151 -30.28 -21.86 7.27
C ASN A 151 -30.60 -22.86 6.14
N PRO A 152 -29.57 -23.50 5.57
CA PRO A 152 -29.73 -24.38 4.41
C PRO A 152 -30.21 -25.81 4.76
N ASN A 153 -30.34 -26.15 6.04
CA ASN A 153 -30.61 -27.54 6.45
C ASN A 153 -32.08 -27.93 6.31
N THR A 154 -32.99 -26.99 6.47
CA THR A 154 -34.44 -27.22 6.42
C THR A 154 -35.13 -26.08 5.69
N PRO A 155 -36.15 -26.36 4.85
CA PRO A 155 -36.92 -25.30 4.22
C PRO A 155 -37.64 -24.47 5.28
N GLU A 156 -37.72 -23.15 5.06
CA GLU A 156 -38.43 -22.24 5.95
C GLU A 156 -39.95 -22.35 5.75
N PHE A 157 -40.39 -22.50 4.50
CA PHE A 157 -41.79 -22.69 4.15
C PHE A 157 -41.97 -23.84 3.17
N GLU A 158 -43.07 -24.59 3.37
CA GLU A 158 -43.55 -25.59 2.42
C GLU A 158 -44.75 -25.02 1.64
N LEU A 159 -44.65 -25.02 0.33
CA LEU A 159 -45.72 -24.67 -0.60
C LEU A 159 -46.47 -25.94 -0.96
N VAL A 160 -47.78 -25.98 -0.72
CA VAL A 160 -48.63 -27.14 -0.99
C VAL A 160 -49.64 -26.79 -2.09
N PRO A 161 -49.26 -26.91 -3.37
CA PRO A 161 -50.18 -26.73 -4.49
C PRO A 161 -51.07 -27.98 -4.68
N SER A 162 -52.11 -27.86 -5.50
CA SER A 162 -52.96 -28.99 -5.92
C SER A 162 -52.33 -29.88 -7.00
N SER A 163 -51.29 -29.38 -7.67
CA SER A 163 -50.51 -30.05 -8.71
C SER A 163 -49.06 -29.54 -8.67
N PRO A 164 -48.04 -30.35 -8.99
CA PRO A 164 -46.62 -29.93 -8.89
C PRO A 164 -46.35 -28.59 -9.60
N LEU A 165 -45.60 -27.71 -8.93
CA LEU A 165 -45.21 -26.42 -9.52
C LEU A 165 -44.15 -26.64 -10.60
N CYS A 166 -44.38 -26.04 -11.76
CA CYS A 166 -43.45 -25.99 -12.89
C CYS A 166 -42.76 -24.63 -13.00
N SER A 167 -43.40 -23.57 -12.50
CA SER A 167 -42.83 -22.23 -12.41
C SER A 167 -43.29 -21.55 -11.13
N LEU A 168 -42.49 -20.61 -10.63
CA LEU A 168 -42.89 -19.72 -9.54
C LEU A 168 -42.22 -18.37 -9.67
N GLU A 169 -42.89 -17.31 -9.23
CA GLU A 169 -42.34 -15.96 -9.30
C GLU A 169 -42.86 -15.10 -8.15
N TYR A 170 -41.94 -14.44 -7.45
CA TYR A 170 -42.28 -13.45 -6.43
C TYR A 170 -42.83 -12.18 -7.08
N ASN A 171 -43.78 -11.55 -6.40
CA ASN A 171 -44.24 -10.23 -6.82
C ASN A 171 -43.12 -9.20 -6.56
N PRO A 172 -42.65 -8.48 -7.60
CA PRO A 172 -41.53 -7.54 -7.44
C PRO A 172 -41.86 -6.31 -6.58
N LYS A 173 -43.14 -6.03 -6.32
CA LYS A 173 -43.58 -4.88 -5.50
C LYS A 173 -44.00 -5.26 -4.08
N ASP A 174 -44.50 -6.48 -3.90
CA ASP A 174 -44.95 -6.97 -2.60
C ASP A 174 -44.27 -8.31 -2.32
N PRO A 175 -43.29 -8.36 -1.40
CA PRO A 175 -42.53 -9.57 -1.13
C PRO A 175 -43.37 -10.70 -0.50
N HIS A 176 -44.59 -10.39 -0.01
CA HIS A 176 -45.50 -11.39 0.54
C HIS A 176 -46.30 -12.13 -0.53
N GLY A 177 -46.31 -11.65 -1.78
CA GLY A 177 -46.96 -12.31 -2.90
C GLY A 177 -46.02 -13.25 -3.64
N LEU A 178 -46.41 -14.53 -3.75
CA LEU A 178 -45.76 -15.52 -4.61
C LEU A 178 -46.82 -16.17 -5.51
N VAL A 179 -46.54 -16.25 -6.81
CA VAL A 179 -47.41 -16.91 -7.79
C VAL A 179 -46.69 -18.15 -8.30
N GLY A 180 -47.42 -19.24 -8.52
CA GLY A 180 -46.89 -20.49 -9.06
C GLY A 180 -47.73 -21.01 -10.22
N GLY A 181 -47.07 -21.48 -11.27
CA GLY A 181 -47.69 -22.24 -12.35
C GLY A 181 -47.59 -23.74 -12.08
N SER A 182 -48.70 -24.46 -12.17
CA SER A 182 -48.76 -25.91 -12.02
C SER A 182 -48.92 -26.62 -13.37
N TYR A 183 -48.80 -27.96 -13.37
CA TYR A 183 -48.91 -28.80 -14.57
C TYR A 183 -50.35 -28.98 -15.10
N ASN A 184 -51.37 -28.81 -14.24
CA ASN A 184 -52.78 -29.13 -14.53
C ASN A 184 -53.61 -27.90 -14.90
#